data_AF-A0A0N5CSU7-F1
#
_entry.id   AF-A0A0N5CSU7-F1
#
_cell.length_a   1.000
_cell.length_b   1.000
_cell.length_c   1.000
_cell.angle_alpha   90.00
_cell.angle_beta   90.00
_cell.angle_gamma   90.00
#
_symmetry.space_group_name_H-M   'P 1'
#
loop_
_entity.id
_entity.type
_entity.pdbx_description
1 polymer ?
#
loop_
_entity_poly.entity_id
_entity_poly.type
_entity_poly.pdbx_seq_one_letter_code
_entity_poly.pdbx_strand_id
1 'polypeptide(L)'
;MEIPRPGSRIEIVAAMRRVRYEFKARGIKKRPVDITVSIDGIKVVLHRKKKNQKDATWDESKLLVMFHPIHRVFYVSHDSQDLQIFSYIARDGASNTFKCNVFKCSNKVS
;
A
#
# COMPACT_ATOMS: atom_id res chain seq x y z
N MET A 1 -5.83 0.55 -6.48
CA MET A 1 -7.01 0.66 -7.38
C MET A 1 -7.51 2.09 -7.31
N GLU A 2 -7.87 2.67 -8.45
CA GLU A 2 -8.52 3.98 -8.49
C GLU A 2 -9.96 3.87 -8.00
N ILE A 3 -10.35 4.82 -7.16
CA ILE A 3 -11.67 4.89 -6.56
C ILE A 3 -12.15 6.34 -6.58
N PRO A 4 -13.48 6.57 -6.62
CA PRO A 4 -14.02 7.90 -6.33
C PRO A 4 -13.66 8.32 -4.90
N ARG A 5 -13.75 9.62 -4.62
CA ARG A 5 -13.55 10.14 -3.27
C ARG A 5 -14.54 9.48 -2.30
N PRO A 6 -14.08 8.74 -1.29
CA PRO A 6 -14.98 8.11 -0.33
C PRO A 6 -15.70 9.16 0.52
N GLY A 7 -17.02 9.06 0.63
CA GLY A 7 -17.87 9.90 1.48
C GLY A 7 -18.16 9.28 2.85
N SER A 8 -17.99 7.96 3.01
CA SER A 8 -18.36 7.23 4.21
C SER A 8 -17.36 6.14 4.60
N ARG A 9 -17.41 5.71 5.88
CA ARG A 9 -16.64 4.55 6.36
C ARG A 9 -16.98 3.27 5.61
N ILE A 10 -18.25 3.13 5.19
CA ILE A 10 -18.73 1.95 4.44
C ILE A 10 -18.06 1.89 3.07
N GLU A 11 -17.98 3.01 2.35
CA GLU A 11 -17.29 3.07 1.05
C GLU A 11 -15.80 2.74 1.15
N ILE A 12 -15.14 3.19 2.23
CA ILE A 12 -13.73 2.86 2.47
C ILE A 12 -13.53 1.35 2.61
N VAL A 13 -14.36 0.70 3.43
CA VAL A 13 -14.29 -0.75 3.64
C VAL A 13 -14.61 -1.50 2.35
N ALA A 14 -15.64 -1.05 1.61
CA ALA A 14 -16.02 -1.63 0.33
C ALA A 14 -14.88 -1.53 -0.70
N ALA A 15 -14.23 -0.38 -0.81
CA ALA A 15 -13.09 -0.17 -1.71
C ALA A 15 -11.92 -1.09 -1.37
N MET A 16 -11.51 -1.15 -0.10
CA MET A 16 -10.41 -2.02 0.35
C MET A 16 -10.72 -3.51 0.07
N ARG A 17 -11.94 -3.96 0.39
CA ARG A 17 -12.35 -5.35 0.14
C ARG A 17 -12.42 -5.68 -1.35
N ARG A 18 -12.90 -4.74 -2.18
CA ARG A 18 -12.92 -4.89 -3.64
C ARG A 18 -11.52 -5.16 -4.18
N VAL A 19 -10.50 -4.39 -3.76
CA VAL A 19 -9.10 -4.64 -4.15
C VAL A 19 -8.66 -6.04 -3.77
N ARG A 20 -8.94 -6.49 -2.54
CA ARG A 20 -8.53 -7.81 -2.06
C ARG A 20 -9.17 -8.94 -2.87
N TYR A 21 -10.48 -8.88 -3.05
CA TYR A 21 -11.23 -9.98 -3.67
C TYR A 21 -10.97 -10.05 -5.17
N GLU A 22 -10.76 -8.93 -5.83
CA GLU A 22 -10.42 -8.92 -7.25
C GLU A 22 -9.04 -9.55 -7.52
N PHE A 23 -8.03 -9.20 -6.70
CA PHE A 23 -6.70 -9.83 -6.81
C PHE A 23 -6.76 -11.32 -6.49
N LYS A 24 -7.59 -11.73 -5.51
CA LYS A 24 -7.80 -13.14 -5.17
C LYS A 24 -8.48 -13.90 -6.32
N ALA A 25 -9.55 -13.36 -6.89
CA ALA A 25 -10.30 -13.97 -7.99
C ALA A 25 -9.46 -14.11 -9.26
N ARG A 26 -8.61 -13.12 -9.55
CA ARG A 26 -7.68 -13.15 -10.70
C ARG A 26 -6.40 -13.96 -10.44
N GLY A 27 -6.22 -14.54 -9.26
CA GLY A 27 -5.02 -15.31 -8.91
C GLY A 27 -3.71 -14.50 -8.93
N ILE A 28 -3.77 -13.18 -8.77
CA ILE A 28 -2.60 -12.31 -8.87
C ILE A 28 -1.72 -12.49 -7.64
N LYS A 29 -0.47 -12.92 -7.85
CA LYS A 29 0.51 -13.07 -6.76
C LYS A 29 0.85 -11.72 -6.14
N LYS A 30 0.89 -11.68 -4.80
CA LYS A 30 1.30 -10.48 -4.06
C LYS A 30 2.80 -10.25 -4.25
N ARG A 31 3.19 -9.00 -4.48
CA ARG A 31 4.60 -8.60 -4.53
C ARG A 31 5.07 -8.28 -3.11
N PRO A 32 6.19 -8.84 -2.64
CA PRO A 32 6.73 -8.51 -1.33
C PRO A 32 7.31 -7.09 -1.37
N VAL A 33 6.93 -6.27 -0.40
CA VAL A 33 7.30 -4.86 -0.31
C VAL A 33 7.61 -4.52 1.14
N ASP A 34 8.47 -3.53 1.32
CA ASP A 34 8.69 -2.87 2.60
C ASP A 34 7.97 -1.52 2.58
N ILE A 35 7.30 -1.19 3.67
CA ILE A 35 6.54 0.06 3.84
C ILE A 35 7.20 0.85 4.95
N THR A 36 7.58 2.09 4.65
CA THR A 36 8.09 3.05 5.63
C THR A 36 7.08 4.18 5.78
N VAL A 37 6.68 4.45 7.02
CA VAL A 37 5.79 5.57 7.37
C VAL A 37 6.61 6.56 8.20
N SER A 38 6.75 7.78 7.71
CA SER A 38 7.44 8.88 8.38
C SER A 38 6.62 10.17 8.31
N ILE A 39 7.17 11.25 8.86
CA ILE A 39 6.61 12.60 8.74
C ILE A 39 6.54 13.07 7.28
N ASP A 40 7.41 12.57 6.41
CA ASP A 40 7.42 12.93 4.99
C ASP A 40 6.27 12.26 4.24
N GLY A 41 5.86 11.07 4.69
CA GLY A 41 4.75 10.33 4.12
C GLY A 41 4.95 8.81 4.15
N ILE A 42 4.30 8.15 3.21
CA ILE A 42 4.32 6.68 3.06
C ILE A 42 5.17 6.33 1.84
N LYS A 43 6.33 5.70 2.08
CA LYS A 43 7.22 5.16 1.05
C LYS A 43 7.02 3.65 0.96
N VAL A 44 6.79 3.14 -0.24
CA VAL A 44 6.69 1.70 -0.52
C VAL A 44 7.79 1.32 -1.48
N VAL A 45 8.63 0.37 -1.06
CA VAL A 45 9.75 -0.13 -1.87
C VAL A 45 9.63 -1.64 -2.07
N LEU A 46 10.17 -2.15 -3.18
CA LEU A 46 10.25 -3.59 -3.39
C LEU A 46 11.15 -4.23 -2.31
N HIS A 47 10.67 -5.31 -1.70
CA HIS A 47 11.43 -6.02 -0.67
C HIS A 47 12.68 -6.66 -1.29
N ARG A 48 13.85 -6.34 -0.75
CA ARG A 48 15.13 -6.94 -1.17
C ARG A 48 15.34 -8.26 -0.45
N LYS A 49 15.46 -9.37 -1.18
CA LYS A 49 16.08 -10.58 -0.63
C LYS A 49 17.55 -10.26 -0.36
N LYS A 50 18.00 -10.34 0.90
CA LYS A 50 19.43 -10.23 1.29
C LYS A 50 20.24 -11.27 0.49
N LYS A 51 20.79 -10.87 -0.66
CA LYS A 51 21.80 -11.64 -1.38
C LYS A 51 23.04 -10.76 -1.41
N ASN A 52 23.97 -11.07 -0.51
CA ASN A 52 25.33 -10.56 -0.38
C ASN A 52 25.51 -9.03 -0.33
N GLN A 53 25.87 -8.56 0.86
CA GLN A 53 26.20 -7.20 1.27
C GLN A 53 27.52 -6.67 0.66
N LYS A 54 27.81 -6.95 -0.62
CA LYS A 54 29.10 -6.57 -1.26
C LYS A 54 29.03 -5.50 -2.35
N ASP A 55 27.85 -5.07 -2.80
CA ASP A 55 27.73 -3.96 -3.75
C ASP A 55 26.86 -2.84 -3.15
N ALA A 56 27.49 -1.97 -2.37
CA ALA A 56 26.84 -0.90 -1.60
C ALA A 56 26.57 0.39 -2.42
N THR A 57 26.12 0.26 -3.67
CA THR A 57 25.78 1.41 -4.55
C THR A 57 24.52 1.16 -5.39
N TRP A 58 23.56 0.38 -4.89
CA TRP A 58 22.27 0.19 -5.58
C TRP A 58 21.26 1.26 -5.20
N ASP A 59 21.14 2.25 -6.11
CA ASP A 59 20.16 3.34 -6.15
C ASP A 59 18.77 2.91 -5.64
N GLU A 60 18.37 3.43 -4.48
CA GLU A 60 17.05 3.20 -3.88
C GLU A 60 15.89 3.62 -4.80
N SER A 61 16.13 4.60 -5.68
CA SER A 61 15.12 5.12 -6.61
C SER A 61 14.60 4.02 -7.54
N LYS A 62 15.44 3.04 -7.88
CA LYS A 62 15.06 1.91 -8.75
C LYS A 62 14.10 0.92 -8.10
N LEU A 63 13.97 0.95 -6.77
CA LEU A 63 13.06 0.06 -6.03
C LEU A 63 11.83 0.76 -5.48
N LEU A 64 11.77 2.08 -5.63
CA LEU A 64 10.61 2.86 -5.24
C LEU A 64 9.41 2.42 -6.08
N VAL A 65 8.43 1.80 -5.41
CA VAL A 65 7.16 1.44 -6.04
C VAL A 65 6.25 2.65 -6.06
N MET A 66 6.19 3.36 -4.93
CA MET A 66 5.40 4.57 -4.78
C MET A 66 5.81 5.34 -3.53
N PHE A 67 5.61 6.66 -3.61
CA PHE A 67 5.71 7.56 -2.47
C PHE A 67 4.48 8.47 -2.46
N HIS A 68 3.81 8.53 -1.32
CA HIS A 68 2.71 9.46 -1.10
C HIS A 68 3.09 10.40 0.06
N PRO A 69 3.28 11.70 -0.20
CA PRO A 69 3.47 12.69 0.84
C PRO A 69 2.35 12.66 1.87
N ILE A 70 2.65 12.93 3.14
CA ILE A 70 1.68 12.78 4.24
C ILE A 70 0.38 13.57 4.00
N HIS A 71 0.51 14.79 3.46
CA HIS A 71 -0.62 15.69 3.18
C HIS A 71 -1.56 15.19 2.05
N ARG A 72 -1.16 14.14 1.31
CA ARG A 72 -2.01 13.49 0.29
C ARG A 72 -2.71 12.24 0.81
N VAL A 73 -2.33 11.74 1.98
CA VAL A 73 -2.99 10.59 2.60
C VAL A 73 -4.34 11.05 3.13
N PHE A 74 -5.41 10.51 2.55
CA PHE A 74 -6.79 10.85 2.90
C PHE A 74 -7.30 10.03 4.07
N TYR A 75 -6.99 8.73 4.08
CA TYR A 75 -7.47 7.82 5.11
C TYR A 75 -6.56 6.62 5.27
N VAL A 76 -6.45 6.10 6.50
CA VAL A 76 -5.67 4.90 6.84
C VAL A 76 -6.59 3.93 7.59
N SER A 77 -6.54 2.65 7.25
CA SER A 77 -7.44 1.63 7.81
C SER A 77 -6.89 0.22 7.80
N HIS A 78 -7.51 -0.63 8.61
CA HIS A 78 -7.38 -2.08 8.57
C HIS A 78 -8.74 -2.74 8.24
N ASP A 79 -8.74 -4.03 7.90
CA ASP A 79 -9.99 -4.81 7.80
C ASP A 79 -10.37 -5.34 9.18
N SER A 80 -11.59 -5.04 9.66
CA SER A 80 -12.07 -5.54 10.94
C SER A 80 -12.16 -7.07 11.01
N GLN A 81 -12.19 -7.75 9.87
CA GLN A 81 -12.19 -9.22 9.78
C GLN A 81 -10.80 -9.82 9.56
N ASP A 82 -9.79 -9.01 9.23
CA ASP A 82 -8.42 -9.46 8.97
C ASP A 82 -7.45 -8.33 9.34
N LEU A 83 -7.07 -8.27 10.63
CA LEU A 83 -6.17 -7.24 11.17
C LEU A 83 -4.77 -7.25 10.53
N GLN A 84 -4.43 -8.30 9.78
CA GLN A 84 -3.19 -8.36 8.99
C GLN A 84 -3.27 -7.52 7.72
N ILE A 85 -4.43 -6.95 7.41
CA ILE A 85 -4.61 -6.05 6.27
C ILE A 85 -4.35 -4.62 6.73
N PHE A 86 -3.34 -4.02 6.12
CA PHE A 86 -3.06 -2.60 6.20
C PHE A 86 -3.50 -1.94 4.89
N SER A 87 -4.17 -0.80 4.97
CA SER A 87 -4.60 -0.07 3.79
C SER A 87 -4.55 1.43 4.02
N TYR A 88 -4.32 2.17 2.95
CA TYR A 88 -4.47 3.60 2.95
C TYR A 88 -5.00 4.09 1.61
N ILE A 89 -5.69 5.22 1.65
CA ILE A 89 -6.21 5.91 0.48
C ILE A 89 -5.44 7.21 0.36
N ALA A 90 -4.83 7.45 -0.79
CA ALA A 90 -4.12 8.68 -1.09
C ALA A 90 -4.69 9.33 -2.35
N ARG A 91 -4.68 10.66 -2.38
CA ARG A 91 -5.01 11.42 -3.58
C ARG A 91 -3.81 11.44 -4.52
N ASP A 92 -4.04 11.15 -5.78
CA ASP A 92 -3.00 11.29 -6.80
C ASP A 92 -2.70 12.79 -7.05
N GLY A 93 -1.44 13.12 -7.34
CA GLY A 93 -1.01 14.51 -7.51
C GLY A 93 -1.39 15.11 -8.85
N ALA A 94 -1.41 14.28 -9.91
CA ALA A 94 -1.69 14.70 -11.27
C ALA A 94 -3.18 14.63 -11.63
N SER A 95 -3.95 13.82 -10.89
CA SER A 95 -5.37 13.62 -11.13
C SER A 95 -6.17 13.79 -9.83
N ASN A 96 -7.42 14.24 -9.91
CA ASN A 96 -8.32 14.30 -8.74
C ASN A 96 -8.86 12.93 -8.31
N THR A 97 -8.14 11.85 -8.66
CA THR A 97 -8.51 10.48 -8.33
C THR A 97 -7.91 10.06 -7.01
N PHE A 98 -8.56 9.11 -6.35
CA PHE A 98 -8.07 8.51 -5.12
C PHE A 98 -7.60 7.10 -5.40
N LYS A 99 -6.48 6.71 -4.79
CA LYS A 99 -5.92 5.37 -4.93
C LYS A 99 -6.00 4.64 -3.60
N CYS A 100 -6.75 3.56 -3.58
CA CYS A 100 -6.74 2.61 -2.47
C CYS A 100 -5.57 1.64 -2.63
N ASN A 101 -4.65 1.68 -1.66
CA ASN A 101 -3.49 0.80 -1.55
C ASN A 101 -3.74 -0.18 -0.42
N VAL A 102 -3.63 -1.48 -0.70
CA VAL A 102 -3.96 -2.56 0.24
C VAL A 102 -2.79 -3.53 0.32
N PHE A 103 -2.35 -3.80 1.54
CA PHE A 103 -1.21 -4.64 1.87
C PHE A 103 -1.63 -5.69 2.89
N LYS A 104 -0.96 -6.84 2.86
CA LYS A 104 -1.12 -7.89 3.86
C LYS A 104 0.23 -8.16 4.50
N CYS A 105 0.29 -8.09 5.83
CA CYS A 105 1.50 -8.39 6.59
C CYS A 105 1.94 -9.85 6.35
N SER A 106 3.25 -10.07 6.28
CA SER A 106 3.83 -11.41 6.10
C SER A 106 3.88 -12.21 7.39
N ASN A 107 4.00 -11.53 8.54
CA ASN A 107 4.15 -12.14 9.85
C ASN A 107 2.87 -11.93 10.65
N LYS A 108 2.34 -13.00 11.26
CA LYS A 108 1.39 -12.84 12.36
C LYS A 108 2.11 -12.09 13.48
N VAL A 109 1.50 -11.03 14.00
CA VAL A 109 1.88 -10.49 15.30
C VAL A 109 1.61 -11.62 16.28
N SER A 110 2.69 -12.23 16.78
CA SER A 110 2.68 -13.23 17.86
C SER A 110 2.38 -12.55 19.18
#